data_AF-A0A9D0N2F5-F1
#
_entry.id   AF-A0A9D0N2F5-F1
#
_cell.length_a   1.000
_cell.length_b   1.000
_cell.length_c   1.000
_cell.angle_alpha   90.00
_cell.angle_beta   90.00
_cell.angle_gamma   90.00
#
_symmetry.space_group_name_H-M   'P 1'
#
loop_
_entity.id
_entity.type
_entity.pdbx_description
1 polymer ?
#
loop_
_entity_poly.entity_id
_entity_poly.type
_entity_poly.pdbx_seq_one_letter_code
_entity_poly.pdbx_strand_id
1 'polypeptide(L)'
;MSGYLSQAVANLVAAEKQISALSGLPAAAQKIQADSSATISPVITQIQGMQKSVTGFVQQATPELNKIETMVSGNQPLPQIKTAIANVQTEASGLQASVNGTSAKIQAASSQVLGYFGQLATIESNITGQMTTLQGQLGNAQSEEEAAKKKYYYLLALGPFGLVGLAVALGLYLKWKSDVNGYENQISSLNAQISSLNAMKSACQLMGTDFQGVVSKISGVKNSVDFLVSDILEVESDLDSGSAFPVIELKVKAAITEVNTLDVDVS
;
A
#
# COMPACT_ATOMS: atom_id res chain seq x y z
N MET A 1 12.40 15.65 -15.20
CA MET A 1 11.11 14.99 -14.92
C MET A 1 11.40 13.92 -13.90
N SER A 2 10.64 13.83 -12.81
CA SER A 2 10.67 12.61 -11.99
C SER A 2 10.17 11.47 -12.88
N GLY A 3 10.95 10.42 -13.00
CA GLY A 3 10.61 9.25 -13.78
C GLY A 3 9.50 8.44 -13.11
N TYR A 4 9.06 7.43 -13.84
CA TYR A 4 7.75 6.82 -13.62
C TYR A 4 7.68 6.01 -12.32
N LEU A 5 8.78 5.36 -11.92
CA LEU A 5 8.84 4.62 -10.67
C LEU A 5 8.87 5.58 -9.46
N SER A 6 9.67 6.64 -9.52
CA SER A 6 9.77 7.63 -8.43
C SER A 6 8.43 8.26 -8.09
N GLN A 7 7.63 8.61 -9.11
CA GLN A 7 6.29 9.16 -8.88
C GLN A 7 5.35 8.14 -8.22
N ALA A 8 5.38 6.89 -8.66
CA ALA A 8 4.55 5.83 -8.07
C ALA A 8 4.93 5.56 -6.60
N VAL A 9 6.22 5.56 -6.29
CA VAL A 9 6.72 5.42 -4.90
C VAL A 9 6.31 6.61 -4.05
N ALA A 10 6.39 7.85 -4.58
CA ALA A 10 5.97 9.04 -3.86
C ALA A 10 4.47 9.01 -3.51
N ASN A 11 3.62 8.55 -4.44
CA ASN A 11 2.20 8.37 -4.18
C ASN A 11 1.96 7.32 -3.08
N LEU A 12 2.65 6.18 -3.15
CA LEU A 12 2.55 5.13 -2.13
C LEU A 12 2.97 5.62 -0.74
N VAL A 13 4.05 6.40 -0.64
CA VAL A 13 4.48 7.06 0.61
C VAL A 13 3.41 8.00 1.14
N ALA A 14 2.80 8.80 0.26
CA ALA A 14 1.73 9.72 0.65
C ALA A 14 0.49 8.97 1.18
N ALA A 15 0.10 7.87 0.52
CA ALA A 15 -1.00 7.02 0.94
C ALA A 15 -0.73 6.35 2.30
N GLU A 16 0.48 5.83 2.52
CA GLU A 16 0.88 5.25 3.81
C GLU A 16 0.83 6.29 4.94
N LYS A 17 1.35 7.49 4.69
CA LYS A 17 1.27 8.61 5.64
C LYS A 17 -0.18 8.99 5.94
N GLN A 18 -1.04 9.06 4.92
CA GLN A 18 -2.45 9.37 5.10
C GLN A 18 -3.13 8.31 5.99
N ILE A 19 -2.87 7.02 5.77
CA ILE A 19 -3.39 5.94 6.61
C ILE A 19 -2.90 6.10 8.04
N SER A 20 -1.60 6.33 8.27
CA SER A 20 -1.04 6.47 9.63
C SER A 20 -1.57 7.69 10.40
N ALA A 21 -2.04 8.73 9.70
CA ALA A 21 -2.54 9.96 10.31
C ALA A 21 -4.01 9.86 10.74
N LEU A 22 -4.72 8.80 10.34
CA LEU A 22 -6.12 8.59 10.73
C LEU A 22 -6.23 8.34 12.23
N SER A 23 -7.25 8.96 12.84
CA SER A 23 -7.53 8.87 14.27
C SER A 23 -9.01 8.60 14.51
N GLY A 24 -9.36 8.24 15.76
CA GLY A 24 -10.73 7.85 16.11
C GLY A 24 -11.16 6.50 15.52
N LEU A 25 -10.21 5.70 15.03
CA LEU A 25 -10.49 4.37 14.50
C LEU A 25 -10.87 3.41 15.63
N PRO A 26 -11.77 2.45 15.38
CA PRO A 26 -12.00 1.34 16.30
C PRO A 26 -10.72 0.51 16.49
N ALA A 27 -10.53 -0.12 17.64
CA ALA A 27 -9.29 -0.82 18.00
C ALA A 27 -8.83 -1.87 16.96
N ALA A 28 -9.77 -2.61 16.37
CA ALA A 28 -9.46 -3.57 15.31
C ALA A 28 -8.92 -2.90 14.03
N ALA A 29 -9.43 -1.71 13.69
CA ALA A 29 -8.95 -0.94 12.54
C ALA A 29 -7.60 -0.26 12.83
N GLN A 30 -7.35 0.17 14.08
CA GLN A 30 -6.02 0.64 14.50
C GLN A 30 -4.95 -0.44 14.35
N LYS A 31 -5.30 -1.70 14.63
CA LYS A 31 -4.40 -2.83 14.39
C LYS A 31 -4.06 -2.96 12.90
N ILE A 32 -5.06 -2.87 12.01
CA ILE A 32 -4.84 -2.91 10.56
C ILE A 32 -3.99 -1.73 10.10
N GLN A 33 -4.21 -0.54 10.65
CA GLN A 33 -3.41 0.65 10.36
C GLN A 33 -1.94 0.40 10.69
N ALA A 34 -1.64 -0.11 11.89
CA ALA A 34 -0.28 -0.45 12.32
C ALA A 34 0.34 -1.58 11.46
N ASP A 35 -0.39 -2.67 11.24
CA ASP A 35 0.08 -3.81 10.45
C ASP A 35 0.36 -3.39 8.99
N SER A 36 -0.47 -2.51 8.43
CA SER A 36 -0.28 -1.99 7.07
C SER A 36 0.99 -1.16 6.93
N SER A 37 1.26 -0.25 7.88
CA SER A 37 2.51 0.52 7.88
C SER A 37 3.72 -0.38 8.09
N ALA A 38 3.65 -1.35 9.01
CA ALA A 38 4.72 -2.33 9.22
C ALA A 38 4.99 -3.21 7.98
N THR A 39 4.00 -3.41 7.12
CA THR A 39 4.13 -4.14 5.85
C THR A 39 4.73 -3.26 4.75
N ILE A 40 4.24 -2.02 4.61
CA ILE A 40 4.54 -1.15 3.48
C ILE A 40 5.85 -0.38 3.66
N SER A 41 6.17 0.09 4.87
CA SER A 41 7.40 0.85 5.14
C SER A 41 8.69 0.10 4.72
N PRO A 42 8.86 -1.20 5.05
CA PRO A 42 10.02 -1.97 4.58
C PRO A 42 10.06 -2.14 3.06
N VAL A 43 8.89 -2.24 2.42
CA VAL A 43 8.79 -2.36 0.95
C VAL A 43 9.21 -1.06 0.27
N ILE A 44 8.74 0.09 0.75
CA ILE A 44 9.18 1.41 0.26
C ILE A 44 10.70 1.53 0.37
N THR A 45 11.26 1.18 1.53
CA THR A 45 12.72 1.23 1.75
C THR A 45 13.47 0.33 0.76
N GLN A 46 12.95 -0.88 0.53
CA GLN A 46 13.53 -1.81 -0.44
C GLN A 46 13.50 -1.25 -1.87
N ILE A 47 12.38 -0.65 -2.27
CA ILE A 47 12.24 -0.05 -3.61
C ILE A 47 13.22 1.11 -3.78
N GLN A 48 13.33 1.99 -2.79
CA GLN A 48 14.30 3.10 -2.82
C GLN A 48 15.74 2.57 -2.88
N GLY A 49 16.05 1.48 -2.18
CA GLY A 49 17.33 0.78 -2.28
C GLY A 49 17.59 0.26 -3.70
N MET A 50 16.59 -0.39 -4.31
CA MET A 50 16.65 -0.86 -5.69
C MET A 50 16.84 0.29 -6.69
N GLN A 51 16.13 1.41 -6.53
CA GLN A 51 16.31 2.59 -7.37
C GLN A 51 17.76 3.09 -7.31
N LYS A 52 18.34 3.18 -6.10
CA LYS A 52 19.76 3.53 -5.93
C LYS A 52 20.70 2.53 -6.60
N SER A 53 20.43 1.22 -6.48
CA SER A 53 21.23 0.20 -7.15
C SER A 53 21.18 0.34 -8.67
N VAL A 54 20.01 0.59 -9.25
CA VAL A 54 19.85 0.79 -10.69
C VAL A 54 20.58 2.05 -11.13
N THR A 55 20.36 3.20 -10.48
CA THR A 55 21.06 4.45 -10.84
C THR A 55 22.57 4.32 -10.69
N GLY A 56 23.05 3.66 -9.63
CA GLY A 56 24.48 3.41 -9.43
C GLY A 56 25.07 2.54 -10.54
N PHE A 57 24.36 1.48 -10.93
CA PHE A 57 24.74 0.64 -12.07
C PHE A 57 24.77 1.43 -13.38
N VAL A 58 23.73 2.23 -13.69
CA VAL A 58 23.69 3.07 -14.90
C VAL A 58 24.91 4.00 -14.97
N GLN A 59 25.24 4.66 -13.86
CA GLN A 59 26.38 5.58 -13.77
C GLN A 59 27.72 4.90 -14.02
N GLN A 60 27.85 3.61 -13.68
CA GLN A 60 29.07 2.84 -13.86
C GLN A 60 29.12 2.13 -15.23
N ALA A 61 28.03 1.46 -15.63
CA ALA A 61 27.96 0.68 -16.85
C ALA A 61 28.03 1.56 -18.11
N THR A 62 27.47 2.77 -18.09
CA THR A 62 27.48 3.67 -19.25
C THR A 62 28.90 4.01 -19.74
N PRO A 63 29.81 4.56 -18.90
CA PRO A 63 31.18 4.83 -19.36
C PRO A 63 31.96 3.56 -19.70
N GLU A 64 31.70 2.43 -19.02
CA GLU A 64 32.35 1.16 -19.33
C GLU A 64 31.93 0.60 -20.70
N LEU A 65 30.63 0.62 -21.01
CA LEU A 65 30.11 0.19 -22.31
C LEU A 65 30.59 1.09 -23.45
N ASN A 66 30.64 2.42 -23.25
CA ASN A 66 31.23 3.34 -24.23
C ASN A 66 32.72 3.04 -24.45
N LYS A 67 33.47 2.72 -23.38
CA LYS A 67 34.87 2.29 -23.51
C LYS A 67 34.96 0.99 -24.32
N ILE A 68 34.10 0.01 -24.04
CA ILE A 68 34.06 -1.25 -24.78
C ILE A 68 33.75 -1.02 -26.27
N GLU A 69 32.78 -0.16 -26.58
CA GLU A 69 32.47 0.24 -27.96
C GLU A 69 33.73 0.76 -28.68
N THR A 70 34.46 1.69 -28.07
CA THR A 70 35.71 2.20 -28.66
C THR A 70 36.80 1.13 -28.82
N MET A 71 36.88 0.17 -27.90
CA MET A 71 37.82 -0.95 -27.99
C MET A 71 37.47 -1.88 -29.15
N VAL A 72 36.18 -2.16 -29.35
CA VAL A 72 35.65 -2.99 -30.44
C VAL A 72 35.90 -2.32 -31.79
N SER A 73 35.51 -1.05 -31.96
CA SER A 73 35.74 -0.31 -33.22
C SER A 73 37.23 -0.08 -33.51
N GLY A 74 38.05 -0.01 -32.46
CA GLY A 74 39.52 0.11 -32.56
C GLY A 74 40.25 -1.22 -32.74
N ASN A 75 39.54 -2.36 -32.90
CA ASN A 75 40.10 -3.71 -33.01
C ASN A 75 41.12 -4.02 -31.90
N GLN A 76 40.84 -3.62 -30.66
CA GLN A 76 41.69 -3.92 -29.51
C GLN A 76 41.78 -5.45 -29.26
N PRO A 77 42.82 -5.91 -28.55
CA PRO A 77 42.98 -7.34 -28.27
C PRO A 77 41.74 -7.94 -27.60
N LEU A 78 41.22 -9.02 -28.17
CA LEU A 78 40.03 -9.72 -27.70
C LEU A 78 40.03 -10.03 -26.18
N PRO A 79 41.15 -10.44 -25.54
CA PRO A 79 41.17 -10.68 -24.10
C PRO A 79 40.84 -9.44 -23.25
N GLN A 80 41.20 -8.25 -23.71
CA GLN A 80 40.90 -7.00 -23.00
C GLN A 80 39.40 -6.66 -23.10
N ILE A 81 38.81 -6.87 -24.28
CA ILE A 81 37.36 -6.66 -24.51
C ILE A 81 36.56 -7.64 -23.66
N LYS A 82 36.95 -8.92 -23.62
CA LYS A 82 36.32 -9.94 -22.77
C LYS A 82 36.36 -9.57 -21.29
N THR A 83 37.52 -9.12 -20.81
CA THR A 83 37.66 -8.70 -19.40
C THR A 83 36.72 -7.55 -19.06
N ALA A 84 36.59 -6.57 -19.97
CA ALA A 84 35.71 -5.43 -19.75
C ALA A 84 34.22 -5.84 -19.77
N ILE A 85 33.79 -6.68 -20.71
CA ILE A 85 32.41 -7.22 -20.76
C ILE A 85 32.07 -8.05 -19.52
N ALA A 86 32.99 -8.90 -19.05
CA ALA A 86 32.79 -9.73 -17.85
C ALA A 86 32.56 -8.89 -16.57
N ASN A 87 33.20 -7.72 -16.48
CA ASN A 87 32.95 -6.80 -15.36
C ASN A 87 31.51 -6.25 -15.41
N VAL A 88 31.07 -5.73 -16.56
CA VAL A 88 29.71 -5.21 -16.74
C VAL A 88 28.67 -6.32 -16.50
N GLN A 89 28.93 -7.54 -16.95
CA GLN A 89 28.08 -8.70 -16.71
C GLN A 89 27.93 -9.02 -15.22
N THR A 90 29.03 -8.99 -14.46
CA THR A 90 29.02 -9.24 -13.02
C THR A 90 28.14 -8.22 -12.31
N GLU A 91 28.25 -6.96 -12.68
CA GLU A 91 27.45 -5.87 -12.12
C GLU A 91 25.97 -5.97 -12.51
N ALA A 92 25.67 -6.27 -13.78
CA ALA A 92 24.32 -6.46 -14.28
C ALA A 92 23.62 -7.65 -13.58
N SER A 93 24.35 -8.75 -13.34
CA SER A 93 23.84 -9.90 -12.59
C SER A 93 23.55 -9.56 -11.13
N GLY A 94 24.41 -8.76 -10.49
CA GLY A 94 24.17 -8.24 -9.14
C GLY A 94 22.92 -7.35 -9.08
N LEU A 95 22.73 -6.50 -10.10
CA LEU A 95 21.53 -5.68 -10.24
C LEU A 95 20.27 -6.53 -10.41
N GLN A 96 20.31 -7.52 -11.30
CA GLN A 96 19.21 -8.45 -11.53
C GLN A 96 18.78 -9.16 -10.25
N ALA A 97 19.74 -9.62 -9.43
CA ALA A 97 19.44 -10.21 -8.13
C ALA A 97 18.73 -9.22 -7.19
N SER A 98 19.16 -7.96 -7.14
CA SER A 98 18.55 -6.90 -6.33
C SER A 98 17.10 -6.60 -6.77
N VAL A 99 16.86 -6.49 -8.08
CA VAL A 99 15.54 -6.24 -8.65
C VAL A 99 14.60 -7.43 -8.42
N ASN A 100 15.09 -8.67 -8.63
CA ASN A 100 14.32 -9.88 -8.37
C ASN A 100 13.94 -10.01 -6.89
N GLY A 101 14.89 -9.76 -5.98
CA GLY A 101 14.62 -9.76 -4.54
C GLY A 101 13.59 -8.71 -4.13
N THR A 102 13.64 -7.53 -4.75
CA THR A 102 12.66 -6.45 -4.51
C THR A 102 11.28 -6.82 -5.04
N SER A 103 11.20 -7.36 -6.26
CA SER A 103 9.95 -7.83 -6.87
C SER A 103 9.27 -8.91 -6.03
N ALA A 104 10.03 -9.90 -5.54
CA ALA A 104 9.50 -10.95 -4.68
C ALA A 104 8.92 -10.41 -3.36
N LYS A 105 9.61 -9.46 -2.70
CA LYS A 105 9.12 -8.82 -1.47
C LYS A 105 7.83 -8.04 -1.71
N ILE A 106 7.72 -7.36 -2.84
CA ILE A 106 6.53 -6.59 -3.22
C ILE A 106 5.34 -7.50 -3.47
N GLN A 107 5.54 -8.62 -4.17
CA GLN A 107 4.48 -9.61 -4.41
C GLN A 107 3.95 -10.20 -3.09
N ALA A 108 4.84 -10.51 -2.14
CA ALA A 108 4.45 -10.99 -0.82
C ALA A 108 3.62 -9.94 -0.05
N ALA A 109 4.07 -8.69 -0.05
CA ALA A 109 3.35 -7.59 0.60
C ALA A 109 2.00 -7.29 -0.08
N SER A 110 1.90 -7.42 -1.41
CA SER A 110 0.66 -7.23 -2.16
C SER A 110 -0.49 -8.09 -1.61
N SER A 111 -0.17 -9.36 -1.34
CA SER A 111 -1.14 -10.32 -0.81
C SER A 111 -1.62 -9.92 0.59
N GLN A 112 -0.72 -9.39 1.43
CA GLN A 112 -1.07 -8.91 2.78
C GLN A 112 -1.95 -7.66 2.73
N VAL A 113 -1.65 -6.71 1.84
CA VAL A 113 -2.45 -5.51 1.62
C VAL A 113 -3.88 -5.86 1.20
N LEU A 114 -4.04 -6.81 0.29
CA LEU A 114 -5.37 -7.31 -0.11
C LEU A 114 -6.11 -7.95 1.08
N GLY A 115 -5.38 -8.66 1.95
CA GLY A 115 -5.93 -9.22 3.19
C GLY A 115 -6.54 -8.16 4.12
N TYR A 116 -5.92 -6.98 4.22
CA TYR A 116 -6.43 -5.88 5.04
C TYR A 116 -7.80 -5.37 4.57
N PHE A 117 -8.10 -5.39 3.26
CA PHE A 117 -9.42 -5.01 2.76
C PHE A 117 -10.53 -5.94 3.27
N GLY A 118 -10.27 -7.25 3.28
CA GLY A 118 -11.22 -8.23 3.82
C GLY A 118 -11.46 -8.04 5.33
N GLN A 119 -10.40 -7.70 6.07
CA GLN A 119 -10.51 -7.42 7.51
C GLN A 119 -11.30 -6.13 7.78
N LEU A 120 -11.08 -5.06 7.01
CA LEU A 120 -11.86 -3.82 7.13
C LEU A 120 -13.34 -4.02 6.82
N ALA A 121 -13.68 -4.82 5.80
CA ALA A 121 -15.07 -5.17 5.49
C ALA A 121 -15.74 -5.95 6.64
N THR A 122 -14.99 -6.82 7.30
CA THR A 122 -15.48 -7.56 8.48
C THR A 122 -15.74 -6.61 9.66
N ILE A 123 -14.84 -5.65 9.91
CA ILE A 123 -15.01 -4.64 10.96
C ILE A 123 -16.23 -3.77 10.69
N GLU A 124 -16.42 -3.35 9.44
CA GLU A 124 -17.60 -2.57 9.03
C GLU A 124 -18.89 -3.35 9.30
N SER A 125 -18.96 -4.61 8.85
CA SER A 125 -20.12 -5.46 9.09
C SER A 125 -20.45 -5.60 10.58
N ASN A 126 -19.42 -5.79 11.42
CA ASN A 126 -19.60 -5.88 12.88
C ASN A 126 -20.15 -4.58 13.47
N ILE A 127 -19.62 -3.42 13.07
CA ILE A 127 -20.07 -2.11 13.57
C ILE A 127 -21.50 -1.82 13.09
N THR A 128 -21.84 -2.11 11.84
CA THR A 128 -23.21 -1.97 11.32
C THR A 128 -24.19 -2.89 12.05
N GLY A 129 -23.78 -4.11 12.38
CA GLY A 129 -24.59 -5.04 13.20
C GLY A 129 -24.85 -4.53 14.62
N GLN A 130 -23.82 -3.98 15.27
CA GLN A 130 -23.96 -3.32 16.58
C GLN A 130 -24.89 -2.10 16.50
N MET A 131 -24.74 -1.28 15.46
CA MET A 131 -25.60 -0.11 15.25
C MET A 131 -27.07 -0.50 15.07
N THR A 132 -27.34 -1.53 14.26
CA THR A 132 -28.70 -2.04 14.05
C THR A 132 -29.32 -2.54 15.36
N THR A 133 -28.54 -3.24 16.18
CA THR A 133 -28.96 -3.72 17.49
C THR A 133 -29.29 -2.57 18.44
N LEU A 134 -28.42 -1.56 18.52
CA LEU A 134 -28.61 -0.38 19.36
C LEU A 134 -29.81 0.46 18.91
N GLN A 135 -30.05 0.61 17.61
CA GLN A 135 -31.23 1.29 17.08
C GLN A 135 -32.54 0.57 17.49
N GLY A 136 -32.55 -0.76 17.46
CA GLY A 136 -33.68 -1.54 17.98
C GLY A 136 -33.90 -1.36 19.49
N GLN A 137 -32.81 -1.35 20.28
CA GLN A 137 -32.88 -1.10 21.72
C GLN A 137 -33.35 0.33 22.05
N LEU A 138 -32.87 1.32 21.30
CA LEU A 138 -33.31 2.71 21.42
C LEU A 138 -34.80 2.84 21.13
N GLY A 139 -35.29 2.25 20.03
CA GLY A 139 -36.71 2.29 19.69
C GLY A 139 -37.60 1.66 20.77
N ASN A 140 -37.17 0.54 21.35
CA ASN A 140 -37.86 -0.08 22.47
C ASN A 140 -37.86 0.82 23.72
N ALA A 141 -36.70 1.38 24.08
CA ALA A 141 -36.57 2.27 25.24
C ALA A 141 -37.40 3.56 25.08
N GLN A 142 -37.48 4.13 23.87
CA GLN A 142 -38.33 5.27 23.56
C GLN A 142 -39.82 4.92 23.73
N SER A 143 -40.25 3.74 23.26
CA SER A 143 -41.62 3.27 23.45
C SER A 143 -41.99 3.11 24.94
N GLU A 144 -41.08 2.52 25.72
CA GLU A 144 -41.25 2.36 27.16
C GLU A 144 -41.22 3.69 27.92
N GLU A 145 -40.34 4.63 27.52
CA GLU A 145 -40.31 5.99 28.05
C GLU A 145 -41.66 6.69 27.84
N GLU A 146 -42.21 6.63 26.63
CA GLU A 146 -43.51 7.21 26.30
C GLU A 146 -44.65 6.59 27.11
N ALA A 147 -44.64 5.26 27.28
CA ALA A 147 -45.64 4.56 28.07
C ALA A 147 -45.56 4.95 29.56
N ALA A 148 -44.35 5.03 30.11
CA ALA A 148 -44.10 5.47 31.48
C ALA A 148 -44.52 6.93 31.68
N LYS A 149 -44.21 7.81 30.72
CA LYS A 149 -44.62 9.21 30.71
C LYS A 149 -46.14 9.37 30.70
N LYS A 150 -46.85 8.63 29.85
CA LYS A 150 -48.33 8.63 29.81
C LYS A 150 -48.93 8.17 31.14
N LYS A 151 -48.40 7.09 31.73
CA LYS A 151 -48.83 6.60 33.06
C LYS A 151 -48.58 7.63 34.16
N TYR A 152 -47.42 8.28 34.15
CA TYR A 152 -47.09 9.35 35.08
C TYR A 152 -48.09 10.50 35.00
N TYR A 153 -48.39 11.02 33.81
CA TYR A 153 -49.37 12.09 33.63
C TYR A 153 -50.80 11.67 33.99
N TYR A 154 -51.19 10.42 33.69
CA TYR A 154 -52.49 9.90 34.09
C TYR A 154 -52.63 9.85 35.61
N LEU A 155 -51.63 9.33 36.32
CA LEU A 155 -51.62 9.29 37.79
C LEU A 155 -51.58 10.69 38.40
N LEU A 156 -50.88 11.63 37.77
CA LEU A 156 -50.89 13.04 38.18
C LEU A 156 -52.28 13.66 38.06
N ALA A 157 -53.02 13.35 36.99
CA ALA A 157 -54.38 13.84 36.76
C ALA A 157 -55.41 13.28 37.75
N LEU A 158 -55.17 12.11 38.35
CA LEU A 158 -56.01 11.51 39.39
C LEU A 158 -55.90 12.21 40.76
N GLY A 159 -55.00 13.19 40.91
CA GLY A 159 -54.84 13.98 42.13
C GLY A 159 -54.49 13.10 43.34
N PRO A 160 -55.19 13.24 44.49
CA PRO A 160 -54.85 12.50 45.72
C PRO A 160 -54.94 10.97 45.56
N PHE A 161 -55.78 10.47 44.64
CA PHE A 161 -55.96 9.04 44.41
C PHE A 161 -54.82 8.41 43.60
N GLY A 162 -54.00 9.21 42.90
CA GLY A 162 -52.88 8.73 42.08
C GLY A 162 -51.52 8.71 42.79
N LEU A 163 -51.42 9.30 43.98
CA LEU A 163 -50.14 9.56 44.67
C LEU A 163 -49.33 8.28 44.94
N VAL A 164 -50.00 7.17 45.28
CA VAL A 164 -49.33 5.89 45.58
C VAL A 164 -48.59 5.32 44.37
N GLY A 165 -49.14 5.51 43.16
CA GLY A 165 -48.52 5.05 41.91
C GLY A 165 -47.54 6.05 41.30
N LEU A 166 -47.63 7.33 41.66
CA LEU A 166 -46.91 8.41 40.98
C LEU A 166 -45.39 8.30 41.12
N ALA A 167 -44.90 7.96 42.32
CA ALA A 167 -43.46 7.80 42.57
C ALA A 167 -42.86 6.67 41.73
N VAL A 168 -43.59 5.55 41.59
CA VAL A 168 -43.18 4.42 40.76
C VAL A 168 -43.16 4.81 39.28
N ALA A 169 -44.19 5.50 38.80
CA ALA A 169 -44.27 5.96 37.42
C ALA A 169 -43.16 6.97 37.07
N LEU A 170 -42.84 7.89 37.98
CA LEU A 170 -41.73 8.83 37.82
C LEU A 170 -40.38 8.09 37.77
N GLY A 171 -40.16 7.12 38.66
CA GLY A 171 -38.94 6.31 38.67
C GLY A 171 -38.73 5.55 37.37
N LEU A 172 -39.78 4.92 36.83
CA LEU A 172 -39.74 4.24 35.53
C LEU A 172 -39.46 5.19 34.38
N TYR A 173 -40.12 6.36 34.36
CA TYR A 173 -39.86 7.37 33.33
C TYR A 173 -38.41 7.84 33.34
N LEU A 174 -37.86 8.17 34.52
CA LEU A 174 -36.47 8.61 34.65
C LEU A 174 -35.47 7.54 34.22
N LYS A 175 -35.74 6.27 34.55
CA LYS A 175 -34.92 5.13 34.11
C LYS A 175 -34.90 5.03 32.58
N TRP A 176 -36.07 4.95 31.95
CA TRP A 176 -36.14 4.80 30.49
C TRP A 176 -35.56 5.99 29.75
N LYS A 177 -35.76 7.21 30.25
CA LYS A 177 -35.11 8.41 29.73
C LYS A 177 -33.57 8.33 29.82
N SER A 178 -33.05 7.79 30.92
CA SER A 178 -31.61 7.54 31.07
C SER A 178 -31.11 6.50 30.07
N ASP A 179 -31.86 5.42 29.87
CA ASP A 179 -31.51 4.36 28.92
C ASP A 179 -31.51 4.89 27.47
N VAL A 180 -32.52 5.70 27.10
CA VAL A 180 -32.60 6.40 25.80
C VAL A 180 -31.35 7.24 25.57
N ASN A 181 -31.00 8.13 26.51
CA ASN A 181 -29.78 8.95 26.41
C ASN A 181 -28.51 8.08 26.29
N GLY A 182 -28.46 6.96 27.02
CA GLY A 182 -27.36 6.01 26.98
C GLY A 182 -27.19 5.36 25.60
N TYR A 183 -28.30 4.96 24.97
CA TYR A 183 -28.28 4.39 23.63
C TYR A 183 -27.98 5.43 22.56
N GLU A 184 -28.53 6.65 22.65
CA GLU A 184 -28.22 7.75 21.73
C GLU A 184 -26.72 8.09 21.73
N ASN A 185 -26.10 8.14 22.92
CA ASN A 185 -24.67 8.36 23.05
C ASN A 185 -23.84 7.24 22.41
N GLN A 186 -24.22 5.97 22.59
CA GLN A 186 -23.55 4.83 21.97
C GLN A 186 -23.68 4.86 20.44
N ILE A 187 -24.87 5.15 19.92
CA ILE A 187 -25.12 5.29 18.48
C ILE A 187 -24.28 6.43 17.89
N SER A 188 -24.20 7.58 18.59
CA SER A 188 -23.35 8.70 18.19
C SER A 188 -21.87 8.30 18.11
N SER A 189 -21.38 7.56 19.10
CA SER A 189 -20.02 7.02 19.10
C SER A 189 -19.76 6.05 17.93
N LEU A 190 -20.69 5.14 17.64
CA LEU A 190 -20.56 4.24 16.50
C LEU A 190 -20.61 4.98 15.16
N ASN A 191 -21.42 6.02 15.03
CA ASN A 191 -21.44 6.87 13.82
C ASN A 191 -20.08 7.54 13.57
N ALA A 192 -19.42 8.02 14.63
CA ALA A 192 -18.06 8.55 14.53
C ALA A 192 -17.06 7.47 14.08
N GLN A 193 -17.15 6.25 14.66
CA GLN A 193 -16.30 5.13 14.27
C GLN A 193 -16.52 4.71 12.80
N ILE A 194 -17.77 4.68 12.32
CA ILE A 194 -18.09 4.41 10.90
C ILE A 194 -17.47 5.47 9.99
N SER A 195 -17.56 6.74 10.38
CA SER A 195 -16.96 7.84 9.59
C SER A 195 -15.45 7.69 9.48
N SER A 196 -14.76 7.40 10.60
CA SER A 196 -13.32 7.13 10.59
C SER A 196 -12.96 5.86 9.81
N LEU A 197 -13.76 4.80 9.92
CA LEU A 197 -13.56 3.56 9.16
C LEU A 197 -13.72 3.77 7.65
N ASN A 198 -14.69 4.59 7.23
CA ASN A 198 -14.88 4.94 5.82
C ASN A 198 -13.69 5.74 5.28
N ALA A 199 -13.15 6.68 6.06
CA ALA A 199 -11.92 7.37 5.71
C ALA A 199 -10.74 6.39 5.55
N MET A 200 -10.63 5.42 6.45
CA MET A 200 -9.61 4.36 6.37
C MET A 200 -9.78 3.47 5.15
N LYS A 201 -10.99 3.04 4.83
CA LYS A 201 -11.27 2.23 3.64
C LYS A 201 -10.85 2.96 2.37
N SER A 202 -11.23 4.23 2.23
CA SER A 202 -10.83 5.05 1.08
C SER A 202 -9.30 5.21 0.98
N ALA A 203 -8.64 5.48 2.10
CA ALA A 203 -7.18 5.61 2.15
C ALA A 203 -6.47 4.28 1.79
N CYS A 204 -6.97 3.15 2.31
CA CYS A 204 -6.44 1.84 1.95
C CYS A 204 -6.69 1.51 0.47
N GLN A 205 -7.83 1.87 -0.12
CA GLN A 205 -8.11 1.65 -1.54
C GLN A 205 -7.15 2.44 -2.43
N LEU A 206 -6.87 3.69 -2.06
CA LEU A 206 -5.86 4.51 -2.72
C LEU A 206 -4.48 3.86 -2.60
N MET A 207 -4.07 3.46 -1.40
CA MET A 207 -2.81 2.75 -1.18
C MET A 207 -2.71 1.47 -2.00
N GLY A 208 -3.78 0.68 -2.11
CA GLY A 208 -3.81 -0.52 -2.94
C GLY A 208 -3.62 -0.21 -4.43
N THR A 209 -4.21 0.88 -4.91
CA THR A 209 -4.05 1.35 -6.29
C THR A 209 -2.61 1.83 -6.54
N ASP A 210 -2.07 2.66 -5.66
CA ASP A 210 -0.69 3.15 -5.76
C ASP A 210 0.32 2.00 -5.68
N PHE A 211 0.07 1.01 -4.80
CA PHE A 211 0.89 -0.18 -4.67
C PHE A 211 0.89 -1.02 -5.96
N GLN A 212 -0.27 -1.21 -6.60
CA GLN A 212 -0.35 -1.86 -7.92
C GLN A 212 0.38 -1.07 -9.00
N GLY A 213 0.31 0.27 -8.95
CA GLY A 213 1.10 1.14 -9.82
C GLY A 213 2.60 0.86 -9.70
N VAL A 214 3.11 0.78 -8.46
CA VAL A 214 4.51 0.43 -8.17
C VAL A 214 4.86 -0.98 -8.66
N VAL A 215 4.01 -1.99 -8.40
CA VAL A 215 4.21 -3.37 -8.88
C VAL A 215 4.39 -3.42 -10.39
N SER A 216 3.55 -2.69 -11.13
CA SER A 216 3.61 -2.62 -12.59
C SER A 216 4.91 -1.98 -13.08
N LYS A 217 5.30 -0.84 -12.48
CA LYS A 217 6.56 -0.15 -12.84
C LYS A 217 7.80 -0.99 -12.54
N ILE A 218 7.83 -1.70 -11.42
CA ILE A 218 8.95 -2.58 -11.07
C ILE A 218 9.01 -3.80 -11.98
N SER A 219 7.86 -4.30 -12.44
CA SER A 219 7.84 -5.36 -13.46
C SER A 219 8.46 -4.86 -14.77
N GLY A 220 8.21 -3.61 -15.15
CA GLY A 220 8.88 -2.95 -16.28
C GLY A 220 10.40 -2.89 -16.08
N VAL A 221 10.86 -2.35 -14.95
CA VAL A 221 12.29 -2.28 -14.60
C VAL A 221 12.95 -3.67 -14.61
N LYS A 222 12.28 -4.67 -14.03
CA LYS A 222 12.75 -6.06 -14.04
C LYS A 222 12.95 -6.58 -15.45
N ASN A 223 11.97 -6.38 -16.33
CA ASN A 223 12.08 -6.83 -17.73
C ASN A 223 13.23 -6.12 -18.45
N SER A 224 13.37 -4.80 -18.27
CA SER A 224 14.49 -4.03 -18.85
C SER A 224 15.86 -4.55 -18.36
N VAL A 225 15.98 -4.90 -17.08
CA VAL A 225 17.20 -5.49 -16.52
C VAL A 225 17.43 -6.92 -17.05
N ASP A 226 16.38 -7.73 -17.20
CA ASP A 226 16.50 -9.08 -17.74
C ASP A 226 16.96 -9.05 -19.22
N PHE A 227 16.45 -8.12 -20.02
CA PHE A 227 16.91 -7.90 -21.40
C PHE A 227 18.38 -7.49 -21.43
N LEU A 228 18.76 -6.50 -20.61
CA LEU A 228 20.15 -6.05 -20.53
C LEU A 228 21.13 -7.16 -20.15
N VAL A 229 20.78 -7.98 -19.15
CA VAL A 229 21.62 -9.12 -18.77
C VAL A 229 21.73 -10.12 -19.91
N SER A 230 20.63 -10.40 -20.62
CA SER A 230 20.63 -11.29 -21.78
C SER A 230 21.51 -10.75 -22.91
N ASP A 231 21.40 -9.47 -23.23
CA ASP A 231 22.20 -8.82 -24.28
C ASP A 231 23.69 -8.84 -23.95
N ILE A 232 24.07 -8.58 -22.70
CA ILE A 232 25.47 -8.67 -22.26
C ILE A 232 26.00 -10.11 -22.34
N LEU A 233 25.19 -11.10 -21.94
CA LEU A 233 25.55 -12.52 -22.05
C LEU A 233 25.73 -12.95 -23.51
N GLU A 234 24.88 -12.44 -24.41
CA GLU A 234 25.03 -12.69 -25.83
C GLU A 234 26.30 -12.07 -26.41
N VAL A 235 26.68 -10.86 -25.99
CA VAL A 235 27.96 -10.24 -26.37
C VAL A 235 29.14 -11.10 -25.91
N GLU A 236 29.10 -11.58 -24.67
CA GLU A 236 30.14 -12.46 -24.14
C GLU A 236 30.25 -13.76 -24.96
N SER A 237 29.11 -14.40 -25.25
CA SER A 237 29.06 -15.61 -26.08
C SER A 237 29.62 -15.37 -27.49
N ASP A 238 29.32 -14.22 -28.10
CA ASP A 238 29.83 -13.85 -29.43
C ASP A 238 31.35 -13.60 -29.43
N LEU A 239 31.87 -13.02 -28.35
CA LEU A 239 33.30 -12.86 -28.15
C LEU A 239 34.00 -14.21 -27.99
N ASP A 240 33.33 -15.21 -27.41
CA ASP A 240 33.83 -16.58 -27.27
C ASP A 240 33.80 -17.39 -28.57
N SER A 241 32.75 -17.21 -29.39
CA SER A 241 32.66 -17.85 -30.71
C SER A 241 33.52 -17.21 -31.80
N GLY A 242 34.15 -16.06 -31.51
CA GLY A 242 34.95 -15.33 -32.49
C GLY A 242 34.10 -14.62 -33.55
N SER A 243 32.90 -14.17 -33.15
CA SER A 243 32.01 -13.39 -34.01
C SER A 243 32.70 -12.10 -34.51
N ALA A 244 32.26 -11.61 -35.67
CA ALA A 244 32.88 -10.44 -36.28
C ALA A 244 32.67 -9.18 -35.42
N PHE A 245 33.71 -8.34 -35.30
CA PHE A 245 33.66 -7.08 -34.54
C PHE A 245 32.43 -6.19 -34.82
N PRO A 246 31.93 -6.04 -36.07
CA PRO A 246 30.71 -5.25 -36.31
C PRO A 246 29.45 -5.81 -35.62
N VAL A 247 29.36 -7.12 -35.44
CA VAL A 247 28.22 -7.76 -34.74
C VAL A 247 28.30 -7.46 -33.24
N ILE A 248 29.50 -7.57 -32.67
CA ILE A 248 29.77 -7.23 -31.27
C ILE A 248 29.48 -5.75 -31.02
N GLU A 249 29.91 -4.86 -31.93
CA GLU A 249 29.67 -3.42 -31.82
C GLU A 249 28.18 -3.08 -31.80
N LEU A 250 27.38 -3.72 -32.67
CA LEU A 250 25.93 -3.53 -32.71
C LEU A 250 25.28 -3.91 -31.38
N LYS A 251 25.68 -5.03 -30.77
CA LYS A 251 25.13 -5.50 -29.49
C LYS A 251 25.57 -4.63 -28.31
N VAL A 252 26.81 -4.14 -28.30
CA VAL A 252 27.26 -3.16 -27.30
C VAL A 252 26.44 -1.87 -27.38
N LYS A 253 26.14 -1.39 -28.59
CA LYS A 253 25.26 -0.22 -28.80
C LYS A 253 23.81 -0.46 -28.33
N ALA A 254 23.30 -1.67 -28.51
CA ALA A 254 22.00 -2.07 -27.97
C ALA A 254 22.01 -1.99 -26.43
N ALA A 255 23.00 -2.61 -25.78
CA ALA A 255 23.16 -2.55 -24.32
C ALA A 255 23.29 -1.12 -23.79
N ILE A 256 24.03 -0.23 -24.48
CA ILE A 256 24.09 1.20 -24.11
C ILE A 256 22.70 1.85 -24.15
N THR A 257 21.91 1.54 -25.17
CA THR A 257 20.54 2.08 -25.32
C THR A 257 19.63 1.58 -24.20
N GLU A 258 19.75 0.31 -23.82
CA GLU A 258 18.99 -0.28 -22.73
C GLU A 258 19.36 0.30 -21.37
N VAL A 259 20.65 0.50 -21.07
CA VAL A 259 21.12 1.16 -19.84
C VAL A 259 20.56 2.58 -19.73
N ASN A 260 20.56 3.34 -20.83
CA ASN A 260 19.97 4.68 -20.84
C ASN A 260 18.45 4.67 -20.66
N THR A 261 17.76 3.66 -21.21
CA THR A 261 16.31 3.50 -21.03
C THR A 261 15.98 3.16 -19.58
N LEU A 262 16.79 2.29 -18.96
CA LEU A 262 16.67 1.90 -17.57
C LEU A 262 16.81 3.09 -16.62
N ASP A 263 17.68 4.05 -16.94
CA ASP A 263 17.79 5.31 -16.20
C ASP A 263 16.46 6.07 -16.19
N VAL A 264 15.84 6.23 -17.36
CA VAL A 264 14.56 6.95 -17.51
C VAL A 264 13.42 6.24 -16.77
N ASP A 265 13.38 4.91 -16.81
CA ASP A 265 12.33 4.12 -16.15
C ASP A 265 12.38 4.21 -14.62
N VAL A 266 13.59 4.32 -14.06
CA VAL A 266 13.83 4.35 -12.62
C VAL A 266 13.87 5.75 -12.01
N SER A 267 14.24 6.76 -12.81
CA SER A 267 14.38 8.17 -12.42
C SER A 267 13.12 8.77 -11.80
#